data_AF-A0A7C4C1Q7-F1
#
_entry.id   AF-A0A7C4C1Q7-F1
#
_cell.length_a   1.000
_cell.length_b   1.000
_cell.length_c   1.000
_cell.angle_alpha   90.00
_cell.angle_beta   90.00
_cell.angle_gamma   90.00
#
_symmetry.space_group_name_H-M   'P 1'
#
loop_
_entity.id
_entity.type
_entity.pdbx_description
1 polymer ?
#
loop_
_entity_poly.entity_id
_entity_poly.type
_entity_poly.pdbx_seq_one_letter_code
_entity_poly.pdbx_strand_id
1 'polypeptide(L)' 'MPETSPLILTFGVPSGSLQEATIALFGKAGFVIGGANRSYKPSIDDPEMRVRLLRAQEMSRYVEHGYLDCG' A
#
# COMPACT_ATOMS: atom_id res chain seq x y z
N MET A 1 1.47 -5.95 -30.51
CA MET A 1 1.27 -6.57 -29.19
C MET A 1 1.73 -5.55 -28.16
N PRO A 2 0.86 -4.88 -27.39
CA PRO A 2 1.35 -4.05 -26.30
C PRO A 2 1.87 -4.98 -25.21
N GLU A 3 3.13 -4.86 -24.83
CA GLU A 3 3.64 -5.40 -23.57
C GLU A 3 2.88 -4.68 -22.45
N THR A 4 1.88 -5.35 -21.88
CA THR A 4 1.31 -4.95 -20.60
C THR A 4 2.39 -5.22 -19.55
N SER A 5 3.31 -4.28 -19.34
CA SER A 5 4.10 -4.25 -18.12
C SER A 5 3.11 -4.37 -16.96
N PRO A 6 3.29 -5.30 -16.00
CA PRO A 6 2.32 -5.45 -14.93
C PRO A 6 2.21 -4.11 -14.19
N LEU A 7 1.01 -3.52 -14.25
CA LEU A 7 0.68 -2.29 -13.53
C LEU A 7 0.60 -2.67 -12.05
N ILE A 8 1.75 -2.65 -11.37
CA ILE A 8 1.82 -2.97 -9.94
C ILE A 8 1.16 -1.83 -9.18
N LEU A 9 0.00 -2.11 -8.60
CA LEU A 9 -0.82 -1.11 -7.93
C LEU A 9 -0.24 -0.80 -6.55
N THR A 10 0.17 0.45 -6.34
CA THR A 10 0.86 0.91 -5.13
C THR A 10 -0.10 1.63 -4.20
N PHE A 11 -0.50 0.95 -3.11
CA PHE A 11 -1.31 1.51 -2.04
C PHE A 11 -0.47 2.16 -0.94
N GLY A 12 -0.87 3.36 -0.55
CA GLY A 12 -0.38 4.05 0.63
C GLY A 12 -1.20 3.66 1.85
N VAL A 13 -0.54 3.19 2.89
CA VAL A 13 -1.17 2.93 4.19
C VAL A 13 -0.68 3.98 5.19
N PRO A 14 -1.59 4.68 5.89
CA PRO A 14 -1.19 5.64 6.90
C PRO A 14 -0.51 4.93 8.07
N SER A 15 0.73 5.31 8.35
CA SER A 15 1.48 4.88 9.53
C SER A 15 0.89 5.50 10.81
N GLY A 16 0.94 4.76 11.92
CA GLY A 16 0.42 5.20 13.22
C GLY A 16 -0.92 4.56 13.59
N SER A 17 -1.85 5.33 14.15
CA SER A 17 -3.10 4.81 14.73
C SER A 17 -4.04 4.14 13.73
N LEU A 18 -4.01 4.55 12.46
CA LEU A 18 -4.85 3.98 11.40
C LEU A 18 -4.24 2.74 10.74
N GLN A 19 -2.96 2.46 11.00
CA GLN A 19 -2.22 1.40 10.32
C GLN A 19 -2.86 0.01 10.54
N GLU A 20 -3.12 -0.36 11.78
CA GLU A 20 -3.73 -1.66 12.11
C GLU A 20 -5.15 -1.77 11.57
N ALA A 21 -5.93 -0.68 11.61
CA ALA A 21 -7.27 -0.63 11.06
C ALA A 21 -7.27 -0.84 9.54
N THR A 22 -6.34 -0.20 8.83
CA THR A 22 -6.17 -0.38 7.38
C THR A 22 -5.73 -1.81 7.05
N ILE A 23 -4.75 -2.36 7.77
CA ILE A 23 -4.31 -3.76 7.57
C ILE A 23 -5.46 -4.73 7.82
N ALA A 24 -6.26 -4.50 8.87
CA ALA A 24 -7.43 -5.33 9.14
C ALA A 24 -8.49 -5.25 8.03
N LEU A 25 -8.65 -4.09 7.38
CA LEU A 25 -9.52 -3.95 6.21
C LEU A 25 -8.99 -4.77 5.02
N PHE A 26 -7.69 -4.71 4.74
CA PHE A 26 -7.05 -5.55 3.72
C PHE A 26 -7.22 -7.05 4.03
N GLY A 27 -7.07 -7.45 5.30
CA GLY A 27 -7.33 -8.81 5.75
C GLY A 27 -8.78 -9.26 5.53
N LYS A 28 -9.76 -8.36 5.73
CA LYS A 28 -11.17 -8.64 5.41
C LYS A 28 -11.42 -8.77 3.90
N ALA A 29 -10.64 -8.10 3.08
CA ALA A 29 -10.69 -8.22 1.62
C ALA A 29 -9.94 -9.46 1.09
N GLY A 30 -9.29 -10.23 1.97
CA GLY A 30 -8.56 -11.46 1.60
C GLY A 30 -7.08 -11.26 1.34
N PHE A 31 -6.53 -10.07 1.60
CA PHE A 31 -5.11 -9.77 1.41
C PHE A 31 -4.31 -9.90 2.70
N VAL A 32 -3.14 -10.51 2.63
CA VAL A 32 -2.26 -10.68 3.80
C VAL A 32 -1.09 -9.71 3.75
N ILE A 33 -1.15 -8.68 4.60
CA ILE A 33 -0.07 -7.67 4.73
C ILE A 33 0.82 -7.99 5.93
N GLY A 34 2.09 -8.30 5.65
CA GLY A 34 3.13 -8.60 6.65
C GLY A 34 4.16 -7.49 6.81
N GLY A 35 4.83 -7.44 7.96
CA GLY A 35 5.99 -6.56 8.18
C GLY A 35 5.68 -5.08 8.42
N ALA A 36 4.41 -4.68 8.42
CA ALA A 36 3.99 -3.29 8.56
C ALA A 36 4.43 -2.62 9.89
N ASN A 37 4.55 -3.38 10.98
CA ASN A 37 4.98 -2.81 12.27
C ASN A 37 6.50 -2.51 12.33
N ARG A 38 7.30 -3.07 11.41
CA ARG A 38 8.77 -3.03 11.50
C ARG A 38 9.43 -2.36 10.31
N SER A 39 8.70 -2.07 9.24
CA SER A 39 9.27 -1.62 7.98
C SER A 39 8.30 -0.76 7.20
N TYR A 40 8.80 0.30 6.58
CA TYR A 40 8.01 1.22 5.75
C TYR A 40 7.52 0.62 4.41
N LYS A 41 7.95 -0.61 4.11
CA LYS A 41 7.58 -1.38 2.91
C LYS A 41 7.08 -2.74 3.36
N PRO A 42 5.81 -2.83 3.79
CA PRO A 42 5.22 -4.12 4.12
C PRO A 42 5.15 -5.02 2.87
N SER A 43 5.26 -6.32 3.09
CA SER A 43 5.06 -7.34 2.06
C SER A 43 3.58 -7.69 1.99
N ILE A 44 3.06 -7.90 0.79
CA ILE A 44 1.70 -8.40 0.55
C ILE A 44 1.78 -9.71 -0.23
N ASP A 45 0.78 -10.58 -0.08
CA ASP A 45 0.70 -11.87 -0.78
C ASP A 45 0.22 -11.78 -2.23
N ASP A 46 0.03 -10.57 -2.75
CA ASP A 46 -0.37 -10.30 -4.12
C ASP A 46 0.81 -9.76 -4.95
N PRO A 47 1.23 -10.43 -6.03
CA PRO A 47 2.33 -9.97 -6.89
C PRO A 47 1.99 -8.74 -7.76
N GLU A 48 0.70 -8.44 -7.95
CA GLU A 48 0.21 -7.27 -8.70
C GLU A 48 -0.02 -6.05 -7.79
N MET A 49 0.16 -6.20 -6.47
CA MET A 49 -0.07 -5.13 -5.50
C MET A 49 1.17 -4.83 -4.65
N ARG A 50 1.33 -3.57 -4.27
CA ARG A 50 2.41 -3.09 -3.42
C ARG A 50 1.85 -2.18 -2.36
N VAL A 51 2.30 -2.34 -1.13
CA VAL A 51 1.87 -1.51 0.00
C VAL A 51 3.05 -0.70 0.51
N ARG A 52 2.83 0.59 0.78
CA ARG A 52 3.82 1.49 1.36
C ARG A 52 3.25 2.19 2.58
N LEU A 53 4.01 2.19 3.67
CA LEU A 53 3.64 2.93 4.86
C LEU A 53 4.19 4.35 4.77
N LEU A 54 3.28 5.31 4.84
CA LEU A 54 3.57 6.73 4.75
C LEU A 54 2.82 7.45 5.85
N ARG A 55 3.24 8.67 6.21
CA ARG A 55 2.42 9.49 7.10
C ARG A 55 1.22 10.01 6.32
N ALA A 56 0.05 10.03 6.94
CA ALA A 56 -1.19 10.52 6.30
C ALA A 56 -1.02 11.92 5.69
N GLN A 57 -0.21 12.78 6.33
CA GLN A 57 0.09 14.13 5.86
C GLN A 57 0.90 14.15 4.54
N GLU A 58 1.70 13.13 4.28
CA GLU A 58 2.53 13.03 3.08
C GLU A 58 1.80 12.29 1.94
N MET A 59 0.81 11.45 2.28
CA MET A 59 0.13 10.58 1.29
C MET A 59 -0.48 11.36 0.13
N SER A 60 -1.17 12.47 0.38
CA SER A 60 -1.79 13.28 -0.69
C SER A 60 -0.78 13.71 -1.74
N ARG A 61 0.42 14.10 -1.32
CA ARG A 61 1.50 14.53 -2.23
C ARG A 61 2.06 13.36 -3.04
N TYR A 62 2.19 12.20 -2.41
CA TYR A 62 2.68 11.00 -3.11
C TYR A 62 1.65 10.44 -4.12
N VAL A 63 0.35 10.59 -3.85
CA VAL A 63 -0.72 10.31 -4.82
C VAL A 63 -0.65 11.28 -5.99
N GLU A 64 -0.55 12.59 -5.71
CA GLU A 64 -0.45 13.62 -6.75
C GLU A 64 0.79 13.46 -7.64
N HIS A 65 1.91 13.05 -7.06
CA HIS A 65 3.16 12.79 -7.78
C HIS A 65 3.18 11.43 -8.52
N GLY A 66 2.13 10.60 -8.41
CA GLY A 66 2.05 9.30 -9.07
C GLY A 66 2.94 8.20 -8.45
N TYR A 67 3.41 8.40 -7.22
CA TYR A 67 4.14 7.37 -6.46
C TYR A 67 3.20 6.39 -5.73
N LEU A 68 1.96 6.80 -5.51
CA LEU A 68 0.87 5.99 -4.98
C LEU A 68 -0.29 6.08 -5.95
N ASP A 69 -0.93 4.94 -6.21
CA ASP A 69 -2.16 4.90 -6.99
C ASP A 69 -3.37 5.21 -6.10
N CYS A 70 -3.29 4.87 -4.80
CA CYS A 70 -4.36 5.05 -3.82
C CYS A 70 -3.79 5.30 -2.41
N GLY A 71 -4.56 5.99 -1.55
CA GLY A 71 -4.23 6.28 -0.15
C GLY A 71 -5.45 6.46 0.73
#